data_AF-A0A377L3R6-F1
#
_entry.id   AF-A0A377L3R6-F1
#
_cell.length_a   1.000
_cell.length_b   1.000
_cell.length_c   1.000
_cell.angle_alpha   90.00
_cell.angle_beta   90.00
_cell.angle_gamma   90.00
#
_symmetry.space_group_name_H-M   'P 1'
#
loop_
_entity.id
_entity.type
_entity.pdbx_description
1 polymer ?
#
loop_
_entity_poly.entity_id
_entity_poly.type
_entity_poly.pdbx_seq_one_letter_code
_entity_poly.pdbx_strand_id
1 'polypeptide(L)'
;MNQYSYFILIIAVLLLLNIWIFDKSRNAGIGFRTKRSMSSNKNWVYSQTIFYGGIIVISLFSLILYFFNIINVSVSNFISIIGIVISAIITQLFLVYGDKSENGKK
;
A
#
# COMPACT_ATOMS: atom_id res chain seq x y z
N MET A 1 14.97 23.04 -1.85
CA MET A 1 14.30 21.96 -2.59
C MET A 1 12.89 22.43 -2.98
N ASN A 2 12.51 22.28 -4.25
CA ASN A 2 11.28 22.86 -4.81
C ASN A 2 10.02 22.37 -4.08
N GLN A 3 9.19 23.31 -3.59
CA GLN A 3 7.85 23.05 -3.02
C GLN A 3 7.02 22.08 -3.88
N TYR A 4 7.23 22.10 -5.21
CA TYR A 4 6.61 21.19 -6.17
C TYR A 4 6.82 19.70 -5.88
N SER A 5 7.96 19.28 -5.32
CA SER A 5 8.22 17.85 -5.07
C SER A 5 7.41 17.31 -3.89
N TYR A 6 7.14 18.14 -2.88
CA TYR A 6 6.23 17.79 -1.78
C TYR A 6 4.79 17.72 -2.27
N PHE A 7 4.39 18.64 -3.15
CA PHE A 7 3.03 18.71 -3.68
C PHE A 7 2.64 17.44 -4.43
N ILE A 8 3.53 16.91 -5.27
CA ILE A 8 3.30 15.65 -6.01
C ILE A 8 3.12 14.47 -5.05
N LEU A 9 3.96 14.37 -4.03
CA LEU A 9 3.87 13.29 -3.04
C LEU A 9 2.56 13.38 -2.23
N ILE A 10 2.17 14.58 -1.81
CA ILE A 10 0.92 14.83 -1.09
C ILE A 10 -0.28 14.42 -1.95
N ILE A 11 -0.32 14.82 -3.22
CA ILE A 11 -1.39 14.42 -4.15
C ILE A 11 -1.43 12.90 -4.32
N ALA A 12 -0.27 12.25 -4.47
CA ALA A 12 -0.20 10.79 -4.60
C ALA A 12 -0.78 10.09 -3.36
N VAL A 13 -0.46 10.57 -2.15
CA VAL A 13 -1.03 10.05 -0.91
C VAL A 13 -2.54 10.28 -0.82
N LEU A 14 -3.03 11.47 -1.21
CA LEU A 14 -4.46 11.79 -1.21
C LEU A 14 -5.25 10.91 -2.21
N LEU A 15 -4.71 10.65 -3.39
CA LEU A 15 -5.30 9.75 -4.37
C LEU A 15 -5.37 8.31 -3.84
N LEU A 16 -4.30 7.84 -3.22
CA LEU A 16 -4.27 6.52 -2.58
C LEU A 16 -5.28 6.41 -1.43
N LEU A 17 -5.38 7.45 -0.59
CA LEU A 17 -6.38 7.53 0.46
C LEU A 17 -7.80 7.52 -0.10
N ASN A 18 -8.04 8.23 -1.22
CA ASN A 18 -9.34 8.24 -1.87
C ASN A 18 -9.74 6.83 -2.33
N ILE A 19 -8.84 6.12 -3.02
CA ILE A 19 -9.05 4.72 -3.42
C ILE A 19 -9.23 3.83 -2.17
N TRP A 20 -8.47 4.09 -1.11
CA TRP A 20 -8.50 3.25 0.09
C TRP A 20 -9.78 3.40 0.92
N ILE A 21 -10.37 4.61 0.95
CA ILE A 21 -11.54 4.96 1.77
C ILE A 21 -12.84 4.86 0.97
N PHE A 22 -12.88 5.34 -0.28
CA PHE A 22 -14.12 5.55 -1.01
C PHE A 22 -14.40 4.50 -2.09
N ASP A 23 -13.39 3.81 -2.63
CA ASP A 23 -13.60 2.74 -3.59
C ASP A 23 -13.85 1.40 -2.88
N LYS A 24 -15.13 1.09 -2.64
CA LYS A 24 -15.57 -0.18 -2.02
C LYS A 24 -15.16 -1.42 -2.81
N SER A 25 -15.00 -1.30 -4.12
CA SER A 25 -14.56 -2.41 -4.98
C SER A 25 -13.05 -2.49 -5.09
N ARG A 26 -12.33 -1.41 -4.73
CA ARG A 26 -10.90 -1.22 -4.94
C ARG A 26 -10.49 -1.61 -6.36
N ASN A 27 -11.34 -1.30 -7.34
CA ASN A 27 -11.20 -1.70 -8.73
C ASN A 27 -10.42 -0.63 -9.51
N ALA A 28 -9.33 -0.15 -8.92
CA ALA A 28 -8.37 0.66 -9.64
C ALA A 28 -7.68 -0.23 -10.71
N GLY A 29 -7.36 0.36 -11.86
CA GLY A 29 -6.62 -0.34 -12.93
C GLY A 29 -5.26 -0.88 -12.49
N ILE A 30 -4.74 -0.36 -11.38
CA ILE A 30 -3.50 -0.79 -10.70
C ILE A 30 -3.91 -1.46 -9.38
N GLY A 31 -3.17 -2.46 -8.90
CA GLY A 31 -3.46 -3.15 -7.63
C GLY A 31 -2.69 -4.47 -7.46
N PHE A 32 -2.76 -5.05 -6.26
CA PHE A 32 -2.11 -6.32 -5.95
C PHE A 32 -2.86 -7.50 -6.60
N ARG A 33 -2.32 -8.04 -7.69
CA ARG A 33 -3.00 -9.03 -8.55
C ARG A 33 -2.25 -10.35 -8.58
N THR A 34 -2.56 -11.23 -7.62
CA THR A 34 -2.14 -12.64 -7.61
C THR A 34 -3.33 -13.58 -7.79
N LYS A 35 -3.08 -14.84 -8.20
CA LYS A 35 -4.14 -15.87 -8.32
C LYS A 35 -5.00 -15.98 -7.04
N ARG A 36 -4.38 -15.86 -5.86
CA ARG A 36 -5.08 -15.90 -4.57
C ARG A 36 -5.89 -14.64 -4.30
N SER A 37 -5.36 -13.45 -4.59
CA SER A 37 -6.12 -12.21 -4.41
C SER A 37 -7.36 -12.16 -5.30
N MET A 38 -7.29 -12.74 -6.51
CA MET A 38 -8.38 -12.72 -7.49
C MET A 38 -9.35 -13.90 -7.35
N SER A 39 -9.16 -14.79 -6.36
CA SER A 39 -9.99 -16.00 -6.23
C SER A 39 -11.42 -15.70 -5.77
N SER A 40 -11.65 -14.58 -5.09
CA SER A 40 -12.97 -14.13 -4.66
C SER A 40 -12.99 -12.62 -4.45
N ASN A 41 -14.18 -12.02 -4.48
CA ASN A 41 -14.32 -10.59 -4.18
C ASN A 41 -13.88 -10.25 -2.75
N LYS A 42 -14.10 -11.16 -1.78
CA LYS A 42 -13.63 -11.01 -0.39
C LYS A 42 -12.10 -10.91 -0.34
N ASN A 43 -11.40 -11.84 -1.00
CA ASN A 43 -9.94 -11.84 -1.06
C ASN A 43 -9.39 -10.65 -1.85
N TRP A 44 -10.09 -10.23 -2.90
CA TRP A 44 -9.75 -9.05 -3.67
C TRP A 44 -9.75 -7.81 -2.78
N VAL A 45 -10.90 -7.49 -2.16
CA VAL A 45 -11.04 -6.31 -1.29
C VAL A 45 -10.05 -6.38 -0.12
N TYR A 46 -9.89 -7.54 0.51
CA TYR A 46 -8.94 -7.73 1.62
C TYR A 46 -7.49 -7.46 1.20
N SER A 47 -7.06 -8.06 0.09
CA SER A 47 -5.69 -7.90 -0.40
C SER A 47 -5.38 -6.46 -0.82
N GLN A 48 -6.28 -5.80 -1.55
CA GLN A 48 -6.11 -4.40 -1.90
C GLN A 48 -6.11 -3.50 -0.66
N THR A 49 -6.90 -3.83 0.38
CA THR A 49 -6.91 -3.08 1.65
C THR A 49 -5.55 -3.06 2.31
N ILE A 50 -4.92 -4.22 2.43
CA ILE A 50 -3.60 -4.37 3.05
C ILE A 50 -2.53 -3.73 2.16
N PHE A 51 -2.59 -3.97 0.86
CA PHE A 51 -1.60 -3.46 -0.08
C PHE A 51 -1.56 -1.94 -0.11
N TYR A 52 -2.71 -1.30 -0.33
CA TYR A 52 -2.81 0.16 -0.35
C TYR A 52 -2.55 0.78 1.01
N GLY A 53 -3.08 0.17 2.09
CA GLY A 53 -2.81 0.62 3.45
C GLY A 53 -1.31 0.60 3.77
N GLY A 54 -0.60 -0.46 3.38
CA GLY A 54 0.85 -0.59 3.56
C GLY A 54 1.62 0.50 2.82
N ILE A 55 1.28 0.76 1.54
CA ILE A 55 1.94 1.80 0.75
C ILE A 55 1.74 3.17 1.42
N ILE A 56 0.50 3.50 1.79
CA ILE A 56 0.18 4.78 2.44
C ILE A 56 0.97 4.95 3.74
N VAL A 57 1.01 3.93 4.60
CA VAL A 57 1.74 3.99 5.87
C VAL A 57 3.24 4.18 5.64
N ILE A 58 3.85 3.44 4.72
CA ILE A 58 5.29 3.56 4.44
C ILE A 58 5.61 4.93 3.81
N SER A 59 4.79 5.40 2.88
CA SER A 59 4.97 6.72 2.26
C SER A 59 4.81 7.86 3.26
N LEU A 60 3.81 7.78 4.16
CA LEU A 60 3.62 8.75 5.23
C LEU A 60 4.79 8.75 6.21
N PHE A 61 5.28 7.57 6.60
CA PHE A 61 6.44 7.45 7.48
C PHE A 61 7.69 8.06 6.83
N SER A 62 7.93 7.76 5.55
CA SER A 62 9.03 8.37 4.78
C SER A 62 8.92 9.89 4.71
N LEU A 63 7.70 10.41 4.49
CA LEU A 63 7.44 11.84 4.45
C LEU A 63 7.71 12.51 5.80
N ILE A 64 7.30 11.89 6.91
CA ILE A 64 7.57 12.38 8.26
C ILE A 64 9.08 12.45 8.52
N LEU A 65 9.82 11.38 8.21
CA LEU A 65 11.27 11.36 8.37
C LEU A 65 11.96 12.46 7.54
N TYR A 66 11.49 12.67 6.32
CA TYR A 66 11.99 13.73 5.46
C TYR A 66 11.64 15.13 5.98
N PHE A 67 10.41 15.34 6.47
CA PHE A 67 9.96 16.62 7.03
C PHE A 67 10.78 17.04 8.26
N PHE A 68 11.17 16.08 9.11
CA PHE A 68 12.05 16.31 10.24
C PHE A 68 13.55 16.36 9.87
N ASN A 69 13.89 16.38 8.57
CA ASN A 69 15.27 16.38 8.05
C ASN A 69 16.13 15.19 8.55
N ILE A 70 15.51 14.07 8.92
CA ILE A 70 16.22 12.85 9.36
C ILE A 70 16.84 12.14 8.15
N ILE A 71 16.14 12.15 7.02
CA ILE A 71 16.58 11.57 5.75
C ILE A 71 16.55 12.62 4.64
N ASN A 72 17.31 12.39 3.57
CA ASN A 72 17.23 13.23 2.37
C ASN A 72 16.14 12.73 1.40
N VAL A 73 15.88 13.51 0.36
CA VAL A 73 14.85 13.19 -0.64
C VAL A 73 15.12 11.91 -1.42
N SER A 74 16.38 11.62 -1.73
CA SER A 74 16.76 10.42 -2.48
C SER A 74 16.42 9.17 -1.68
N VAL A 75 16.74 9.18 -0.39
CA VAL A 75 16.39 8.11 0.56
C VAL A 75 14.87 8.01 0.72
N SER A 76 14.15 9.13 0.82
CA SER A 76 12.68 9.11 0.92
C SER A 76 12.01 8.51 -0.33
N ASN A 77 12.51 8.86 -1.51
CA ASN A 77 12.02 8.29 -2.78
C ASN A 77 12.33 6.79 -2.86
N PHE A 78 13.54 6.38 -2.45
CA PHE A 78 13.92 4.98 -2.40
C PHE A 78 13.03 4.18 -1.44
N ILE A 79 12.77 4.69 -0.24
CA ILE A 79 11.85 4.10 0.75
C ILE A 79 10.44 3.98 0.16
N SER A 80 9.97 4.99 -0.54
CA SER A 80 8.63 4.98 -1.17
C SER A 80 8.53 3.89 -2.25
N ILE A 81 9.57 3.72 -3.08
CA ILE A 81 9.59 2.68 -4.13
C ILE A 81 9.67 1.28 -3.51
N ILE A 82 10.63 1.05 -2.59
CA ILE A 82 10.77 -0.27 -1.94
C ILE A 82 9.56 -0.60 -1.07
N GLY A 83 8.88 0.42 -0.53
CA GLY A 83 7.65 0.31 0.23
C GLY A 83 6.52 -0.38 -0.53
N ILE A 84 6.46 -0.22 -1.86
CA ILE A 84 5.51 -0.93 -2.71
C ILE A 84 5.80 -2.43 -2.69
N VAL A 85 7.07 -2.81 -2.83
CA VAL A 85 7.51 -4.23 -2.80
C VAL A 85 7.25 -4.83 -1.43
N ILE A 86 7.60 -4.13 -0.36
CA ILE A 86 7.35 -4.56 1.02
C ILE A 86 5.85 -4.76 1.26
N SER A 87 5.02 -3.81 0.83
CA SER A 87 3.56 -3.92 0.95
C SER A 87 3.00 -5.13 0.18
N ALA A 88 3.55 -5.44 -0.99
CA ALA A 88 3.17 -6.63 -1.76
C ALA A 88 3.53 -7.93 -1.01
N ILE A 89 4.74 -8.02 -0.45
CA ILE A 89 5.19 -9.19 0.32
C ILE A 89 4.30 -9.38 1.54
N ILE A 90 4.06 -8.32 2.31
CA ILE A 90 3.19 -8.35 3.49
C ILE A 90 1.77 -8.82 3.11
N THR A 91 1.19 -8.25 2.05
CA THR A 91 -0.14 -8.64 1.56
C THR A 91 -0.21 -10.13 1.21
N GLN A 92 0.81 -10.65 0.53
CA GLN A 92 0.88 -12.06 0.18
C GLN A 92 0.98 -12.95 1.43
N LEU A 93 1.76 -12.56 2.44
CA LEU A 93 1.87 -13.29 3.70
C LEU A 93 0.51 -13.35 4.42
N PHE A 94 -0.17 -12.21 4.55
CA PHE A 94 -1.49 -12.14 5.19
C PHE A 94 -2.53 -13.00 4.48
N LEU A 95 -2.54 -13.03 3.14
CA LEU A 95 -3.43 -13.92 2.39
C LEU A 95 -3.14 -15.41 2.66
N VAL A 96 -1.86 -15.79 2.70
CA VAL A 96 -1.47 -17.19 2.95
C VAL A 96 -1.84 -17.64 4.37
N TYR A 97 -1.61 -16.79 5.37
CA TYR A 97 -1.92 -17.13 6.76
C TYR A 97 -3.44 -17.08 7.05
N GLY A 98 -4.17 -16.15 6.43
CA GLY A 98 -5.62 -16.06 6.56
C GLY A 98 -6.34 -17.32 6.07
N ASP A 99 -5.96 -17.83 4.89
CA ASP A 99 -6.54 -19.05 4.31
C ASP A 99 -6.26 -20.30 5.16
N LYS A 100 -5.06 -20.42 5.73
CA LYS A 100 -4.72 -21.54 6.62
C LYS A 100 -5.58 -21.54 7.88
N SER A 101 -5.96 -20.38 8.39
CA SER A 101 -6.83 -20.25 9.56
C SER A 101 -8.29 -20.63 9.25
N GLU A 102 -8.80 -20.29 8.06
CA GLU A 102 -10.16 -20.72 7.65
C GLU A 102 -10.22 -22.22 7.32
N ASN A 103 -9.17 -22.80 6.73
CA ASN A 103 -9.13 -24.24 6.42
C ASN A 103 -8.87 -25.15 7.63
N GLY A 104 -8.18 -24.67 8.67
CA GLY A 104 -7.97 -25.41 9.92
C GLY A 104 -9.18 -25.44 10.87
N LYS A 105 -10.28 -24.75 10.50
CA LYS A 105 -11.55 -24.72 11.25
C LYS A 105 -12.65 -25.61 10.62
N LYS A 106 -12.31 -26.36 9.57
CA LYS A 106 -13.16 -27.41 8.98
C LYS A 106 -12.66 -28.77 9.43
#